data_AF-A0A7Y1V9V4-F1
#
_entry.id   AF-A0A7Y1V9V4-F1
#
_cell.length_a   1.000
_cell.length_b   1.000
_cell.length_c   1.000
_cell.angle_alpha   90.00
_cell.angle_beta   90.00
_cell.angle_gamma   90.00
#
_symmetry.space_group_name_H-M   'P 1'
#
loop_
_entity.id
_entity.type
_entity.pdbx_description
1 polymer ?
#
loop_
_entity_poly.entity_id
_entity_poly.type
_entity_poly.pdbx_seq_one_letter_code
_entity_poly.pdbx_strand_id
1 'polypeptide(L)'
;MNYNSYWTDRGFPWEHDPGPPKNLSWARLFSETPNYRGISKVVFNREKFRWHFGPMYYRGRLKKNQVKILIIGQEGAQDESLSHRSFTGGTGGRMQYFLNILGINYHYLFLNTFVYPIFGQYSSNDLKWLAQNEKSPIAKHRFEIFDYVLKKNEVDLVVAVGLAAKETVKNWIISRGGTVPDGTANLSTATGSFLDPKTKIVGVLHPGGASKGGNIGRIIQSFQDAIDNINQWISNDSSWLPVDNGMARDLSIPYKYSKSPIPFRDFALGTCWRLGRQSTSSNRRDSQRSIQLFSKGGKYRPTETLVYNGLSNGSADGYSQDPDDYPYEPPVQDHEGFDQGPPDAFTKLIMGGKNGYEWPDFNALGVTSHHSLGYICSFRGRPDQCKVLILADQQSHDDLFTMRALTGNSGQKMQAFLKSAGIMESYCIIRTLPVDTLDLSFAKRKSIIDNAQVNKVLTAIMNKVLNYNDTRIILTFGSLAKYAWEQMNVNTSRPVIHLKSWSQSAAKADWQTGLQQLQQKIYGKDKTPTWQYDGERVQIPRYDLPYGVLRWQGSGGDRSQRAKKSNGKWSPYYYKWFVPDWVYDLQPEPISSSEQADIQNLP
;
A
#
# COMPACT_ATOMS: atom_id res chain seq x y z
N MET A 1 2.13 19.24 -18.46
CA MET A 1 1.42 17.97 -18.18
C MET A 1 0.47 18.20 -17.02
N ASN A 2 -0.81 17.94 -17.20
CA ASN A 2 -1.82 18.00 -16.14
C ASN A 2 -1.83 16.69 -15.31
N TYR A 3 -2.52 16.67 -14.17
CA TYR A 3 -2.65 15.48 -13.32
C TYR A 3 -3.23 14.28 -14.08
N ASN A 4 -4.17 14.51 -15.00
CA ASN A 4 -4.81 13.46 -15.81
C ASN A 4 -3.81 12.63 -16.62
N SER A 5 -2.70 13.22 -17.07
CA SER A 5 -1.65 12.47 -17.80
C SER A 5 -0.97 11.37 -16.97
N TYR A 6 -1.11 11.38 -15.64
CA TYR A 6 -0.51 10.39 -14.74
C TYR A 6 -1.39 9.18 -14.46
N TRP A 7 -2.68 9.26 -14.80
CA TRP A 7 -3.60 8.14 -14.72
C TRP A 7 -3.92 7.48 -16.06
N THR A 8 -3.46 8.07 -17.18
CA THR A 8 -3.56 7.43 -18.50
C THR A 8 -2.96 6.02 -18.47
N ASP A 9 -3.70 5.07 -19.04
CA ASP A 9 -3.38 3.63 -19.12
C ASP A 9 -3.35 2.88 -17.77
N ARG A 10 -3.90 3.46 -16.69
CA ARG A 10 -3.94 2.85 -15.35
C ARG A 10 -5.35 2.63 -14.80
N GLY A 11 -6.38 2.99 -15.57
CA GLY A 11 -7.70 3.22 -15.02
C GLY A 11 -7.76 4.51 -14.21
N PHE A 12 -8.80 4.66 -13.39
CA PHE A 12 -9.00 5.88 -12.60
C PHE A 12 -8.48 5.73 -11.16
N PRO A 13 -8.00 6.79 -10.50
CA PRO A 13 -7.48 6.68 -9.13
C PRO A 13 -8.52 6.40 -8.05
N TRP A 14 -9.82 6.49 -8.39
CA TRP A 14 -10.89 6.04 -7.50
C TRP A 14 -11.15 4.54 -7.62
N GLU A 15 -10.61 3.88 -8.66
CA GLU A 15 -10.48 2.43 -8.65
C GLU A 15 -9.33 2.07 -7.70
N HIS A 16 -9.59 1.19 -6.75
CA HIS A 16 -8.61 0.80 -5.75
C HIS A 16 -8.83 -0.64 -5.30
N ASP A 17 -7.81 -1.20 -4.69
CA ASP A 17 -7.88 -2.47 -3.97
C ASP A 17 -8.34 -2.20 -2.52
N PRO A 18 -9.51 -2.69 -2.10
CA PRO A 18 -10.00 -2.54 -0.73
C PRO A 18 -9.26 -3.42 0.27
N GLY A 19 -8.31 -4.25 -0.16
CA GLY A 19 -7.70 -5.26 0.71
C GLY A 19 -8.37 -6.63 0.58
N PRO A 20 -7.94 -7.60 1.39
CA PRO A 20 -8.58 -8.91 1.50
C PRO A 20 -10.10 -8.81 1.75
N PRO A 21 -10.95 -9.58 1.06
CA PRO A 21 -12.37 -9.64 1.39
C PRO A 21 -12.57 -10.24 2.79
N LYS A 22 -13.28 -9.54 3.68
CA LYS A 22 -13.52 -9.98 5.08
C LYS A 22 -14.27 -11.33 5.16
N ASN A 23 -15.09 -11.67 4.17
CA ASN A 23 -15.78 -12.96 4.12
C ASN A 23 -14.94 -14.12 3.56
N LEU A 24 -13.62 -13.93 3.41
CA LEU A 24 -12.67 -14.93 2.92
C LEU A 24 -11.44 -14.99 3.84
N SER A 25 -10.81 -16.14 3.93
CA SER A 25 -9.68 -16.40 4.83
C SER A 25 -8.36 -15.69 4.47
N TRP A 26 -8.33 -14.80 3.49
CA TRP A 26 -7.08 -14.19 3.01
C TRP A 26 -6.35 -13.40 4.09
N ALA A 27 -7.06 -12.51 4.81
CA ALA A 27 -6.45 -11.70 5.86
C ALA A 27 -5.87 -12.57 6.98
N ARG A 28 -6.62 -13.60 7.40
CA ARG A 28 -6.17 -14.59 8.38
C ARG A 28 -4.94 -15.37 7.91
N LEU A 29 -4.99 -15.92 6.69
CA LEU A 29 -3.86 -16.65 6.13
C LEU A 29 -2.62 -15.76 6.04
N PHE A 30 -2.77 -14.50 5.66
CA PHE A 30 -1.64 -13.58 5.64
C PHE A 30 -1.13 -13.22 7.05
N SER A 31 -2.00 -13.09 8.05
CA SER A 31 -1.57 -12.82 9.43
C SER A 31 -0.87 -14.01 10.09
N GLU A 32 -1.10 -15.23 9.63
CA GLU A 32 -0.39 -16.45 10.05
C GLU A 32 1.04 -16.53 9.47
N THR A 33 1.72 -15.39 9.29
CA THR A 33 3.09 -15.32 8.77
C THR A 33 4.07 -15.97 9.74
N PRO A 34 4.90 -16.94 9.31
CA PRO A 34 5.92 -17.53 10.17
C PRO A 34 6.91 -16.48 10.70
N ASN A 35 7.64 -16.77 11.78
CA ASN A 35 8.65 -15.87 12.35
C ASN A 35 9.91 -15.83 11.47
N TYR A 36 9.84 -15.21 10.28
CA TYR A 36 10.93 -15.09 9.32
C TYR A 36 12.23 -14.59 9.97
N ARG A 37 12.12 -13.65 10.93
CA ARG A 37 13.26 -13.06 11.61
C ARG A 37 13.95 -14.08 12.50
N GLY A 38 13.24 -14.67 13.45
CA GLY A 38 13.74 -15.70 14.36
C GLY A 38 14.26 -16.93 13.61
N ILE A 39 13.52 -17.41 12.62
CA ILE A 39 13.90 -18.55 11.76
C ILE A 39 15.25 -18.25 11.09
N SER A 40 15.39 -17.07 10.48
CA SER A 40 16.65 -16.72 9.82
C SER A 40 17.81 -16.56 10.81
N LYS A 41 17.54 -16.08 12.03
CA LYS A 41 18.56 -15.97 13.08
C LYS A 41 19.07 -17.35 13.50
N VAL A 42 18.20 -18.34 13.64
CA VAL A 42 18.59 -19.73 13.94
C VAL A 42 19.37 -20.35 12.79
N VAL A 43 18.89 -20.22 11.54
CA VAL A 43 19.49 -20.89 10.37
C VAL A 43 20.83 -20.25 9.94
N PHE A 44 20.96 -18.92 10.02
CA PHE A 44 22.12 -18.21 9.46
C PHE A 44 22.97 -17.46 10.48
N ASN A 45 22.61 -17.53 11.77
CA ASN A 45 23.16 -16.68 12.84
C ASN A 45 22.98 -15.16 12.59
N ARG A 46 22.09 -14.78 11.67
CA ARG A 46 21.77 -13.38 11.35
C ARG A 46 20.42 -13.26 10.66
N GLU A 47 19.81 -12.08 10.73
CA GLU A 47 18.59 -11.80 9.98
C GLU A 47 18.84 -11.77 8.47
N LYS A 48 18.07 -12.53 7.70
CA LYS A 48 18.18 -12.59 6.22
C LYS A 48 17.12 -11.82 5.48
N PHE A 49 16.12 -11.31 6.17
CA PHE A 49 14.96 -10.65 5.59
C PHE A 49 14.91 -9.18 5.99
N ARG A 50 14.49 -8.32 5.06
CA ARG A 50 14.36 -6.88 5.25
C ARG A 50 12.95 -6.56 5.76
N TRP A 51 12.72 -6.86 7.03
CA TRP A 51 11.40 -6.83 7.68
C TRP A 51 10.90 -5.43 8.05
N HIS A 52 11.78 -4.42 8.15
CA HIS A 52 11.44 -3.09 8.69
C HIS A 52 10.24 -2.39 8.03
N PHE A 53 9.99 -2.68 6.76
CA PHE A 53 8.85 -2.15 6.00
C PHE A 53 7.81 -3.23 5.67
N GLY A 54 7.77 -4.27 6.49
CA GLY A 54 6.74 -5.27 6.51
C GLY A 54 6.73 -6.24 5.32
N PRO A 55 5.82 -7.22 5.38
CA PRO A 55 5.62 -8.22 4.35
C PRO A 55 4.76 -7.68 3.20
N MET A 56 5.01 -8.16 1.98
CA MET A 56 4.21 -7.87 0.80
C MET A 56 3.60 -9.17 0.27
N TYR A 57 2.34 -9.40 0.65
CA TYR A 57 1.64 -10.65 0.39
C TYR A 57 1.21 -10.79 -1.07
N TYR A 58 0.53 -9.78 -1.62
CA TYR A 58 -0.15 -9.93 -2.91
C TYR A 58 -0.25 -8.64 -3.73
N ARG A 59 -0.64 -8.80 -5.00
CA ARG A 59 -1.20 -7.74 -5.86
C ARG A 59 -2.20 -8.36 -6.83
N GLY A 60 -3.38 -7.76 -6.98
CA GLY A 60 -4.42 -8.26 -7.90
C GLY A 60 -5.68 -8.71 -7.17
N ARG A 61 -6.34 -9.77 -7.65
CA ARG A 61 -7.67 -10.18 -7.17
C ARG A 61 -7.61 -11.23 -6.08
N LEU A 62 -8.48 -11.06 -5.09
CA LEU A 62 -8.65 -11.97 -3.96
C LEU A 62 -10.10 -12.47 -3.80
N LYS A 63 -11.06 -12.05 -4.65
CA LYS A 63 -12.42 -12.62 -4.58
C LYS A 63 -12.49 -13.93 -5.36
N LYS A 64 -13.57 -14.69 -5.11
CA LYS A 64 -13.84 -15.95 -5.81
C LYS A 64 -13.98 -15.71 -7.32
N ASN A 65 -13.48 -16.65 -8.12
CA ASN A 65 -13.59 -16.65 -9.59
C ASN A 65 -13.11 -15.34 -10.25
N GLN A 66 -12.13 -14.67 -9.65
CA GLN A 66 -11.53 -13.45 -10.21
C GLN A 66 -10.08 -13.64 -10.67
N VAL A 67 -9.47 -14.81 -10.42
CA VAL A 67 -8.08 -15.10 -10.77
C VAL A 67 -8.05 -16.15 -11.87
N LYS A 68 -7.72 -15.75 -13.10
CA LYS A 68 -7.41 -16.67 -14.21
C LYS A 68 -5.91 -16.97 -14.31
N ILE A 69 -5.09 -15.96 -14.03
CA ILE A 69 -3.62 -16.09 -14.05
C ILE A 69 -3.05 -15.89 -12.64
N LEU A 70 -2.34 -16.90 -12.14
CA LEU A 70 -1.54 -16.82 -10.93
C LEU A 70 -0.06 -16.56 -11.30
N ILE A 71 0.50 -15.45 -10.82
CA ILE A 71 1.89 -15.07 -11.05
C ILE A 71 2.66 -15.24 -9.76
N ILE A 72 3.78 -15.95 -9.80
CA ILE A 72 4.64 -16.19 -8.64
C ILE A 72 6.01 -15.56 -8.90
N GLY A 73 6.43 -14.65 -8.03
CA GLY A 73 7.74 -14.01 -8.04
C GLY A 73 8.69 -14.50 -6.96
N GLN A 74 9.83 -13.82 -6.86
CA GLN A 74 10.85 -14.09 -5.85
C GLN A 74 10.49 -13.38 -4.53
N GLU A 75 10.63 -12.06 -4.52
CA GLU A 75 10.31 -11.16 -3.42
C GLU A 75 10.04 -9.75 -3.98
N GLY A 76 9.45 -8.88 -3.17
CA GLY A 76 9.38 -7.45 -3.51
C GLY A 76 10.66 -6.68 -3.17
N ALA A 77 10.67 -5.40 -3.52
CA ALA A 77 11.74 -4.46 -3.21
C ALA A 77 11.18 -3.22 -2.50
N GLN A 78 11.83 -2.07 -2.63
CA GLN A 78 11.43 -0.85 -1.92
C GLN A 78 10.12 -0.22 -2.41
N ASP A 79 9.75 -0.33 -3.70
CA ASP A 79 8.46 0.19 -4.20
C ASP A 79 7.30 -0.66 -3.65
N GLU A 80 7.51 -1.98 -3.57
CA GLU A 80 6.58 -2.93 -2.94
C GLU A 80 6.43 -2.64 -1.44
N SER A 81 7.54 -2.35 -0.74
CA SER A 81 7.50 -1.94 0.67
C SER A 81 6.79 -0.60 0.93
N LEU A 82 6.69 0.30 -0.07
CA LEU A 82 5.93 1.55 0.08
C LEU A 82 4.46 1.39 -0.30
N SER A 83 4.17 0.50 -1.25
CA SER A 83 2.80 0.27 -1.76
C SER A 83 2.06 -0.82 -0.99
N HIS A 84 2.78 -1.62 -0.19
CA HIS A 84 2.26 -2.80 0.52
C HIS A 84 1.60 -3.81 -0.43
N ARG A 85 2.12 -3.90 -1.65
CA ARG A 85 1.66 -4.79 -2.72
C ARG A 85 2.85 -5.37 -3.47
N SER A 86 2.74 -6.63 -3.87
CA SER A 86 3.78 -7.33 -4.62
C SER A 86 3.91 -6.78 -6.05
N PHE A 87 5.10 -6.88 -6.67
CA PHE A 87 5.31 -6.50 -8.08
C PHE A 87 4.83 -5.06 -8.41
N THR A 88 5.28 -4.05 -7.68
CA THR A 88 4.93 -2.65 -7.95
C THR A 88 6.08 -1.81 -8.48
N GLY A 89 7.29 -2.35 -8.49
CA GLY A 89 8.47 -1.76 -9.10
C GLY A 89 8.65 -2.12 -10.57
N GLY A 90 9.91 -2.07 -11.03
CA GLY A 90 10.27 -2.28 -12.43
C GLY A 90 9.95 -3.68 -12.98
N THR A 91 10.02 -4.74 -12.16
CA THR A 91 9.59 -6.09 -12.55
C THR A 91 8.08 -6.12 -12.76
N GLY A 92 7.33 -5.49 -11.85
CA GLY A 92 5.87 -5.39 -11.91
C GLY A 92 5.35 -4.76 -13.19
N GLY A 93 5.95 -3.66 -13.63
CA GLY A 93 5.57 -3.02 -14.91
C GLY A 93 5.85 -3.89 -16.13
N ARG A 94 6.90 -4.73 -16.10
CA ARG A 94 7.22 -5.66 -17.19
C ARG A 94 6.26 -6.84 -17.23
N MET A 95 5.91 -7.39 -16.06
CA MET A 95 4.88 -8.42 -15.98
C MET A 95 3.50 -7.87 -16.37
N GLN A 96 3.21 -6.60 -16.07
CA GLN A 96 1.99 -5.98 -16.57
C GLN A 96 1.98 -5.88 -18.10
N TYR A 97 3.12 -5.56 -18.72
CA TYR A 97 3.23 -5.54 -20.17
C TYR A 97 3.01 -6.94 -20.78
N PHE A 98 3.60 -7.96 -20.17
CA PHE A 98 3.37 -9.35 -20.56
C PHE A 98 1.89 -9.74 -20.47
N LEU A 99 1.22 -9.43 -19.35
CA LEU A 99 -0.22 -9.70 -19.20
C LEU A 99 -1.07 -8.94 -20.24
N ASN A 100 -0.71 -7.71 -20.57
CA ASN A 100 -1.40 -6.94 -21.60
C ASN A 100 -1.28 -7.58 -22.99
N ILE A 101 -0.14 -8.19 -23.33
CA ILE A 101 0.02 -8.97 -24.57
C ILE A 101 -0.95 -10.16 -24.58
N LEU A 102 -1.10 -10.82 -23.43
CA LEU A 102 -2.08 -11.89 -23.25
C LEU A 102 -3.52 -11.38 -23.20
N GLY A 103 -3.79 -10.08 -23.37
CA GLY A 103 -5.13 -9.52 -23.28
C GLY A 103 -5.73 -9.61 -21.87
N ILE A 104 -4.90 -9.62 -20.82
CA ILE A 104 -5.32 -9.69 -19.42
C ILE A 104 -4.90 -8.40 -18.70
N ASN A 105 -5.84 -7.72 -18.06
CA ASN A 105 -5.59 -6.49 -17.30
C ASN A 105 -6.30 -6.45 -15.93
N TYR A 106 -7.05 -7.49 -15.57
CA TYR A 106 -7.83 -7.56 -14.35
C TYR A 106 -7.77 -8.92 -13.65
N HIS A 107 -7.92 -10.03 -14.39
CA HIS A 107 -8.11 -11.37 -13.81
C HIS A 107 -6.78 -12.07 -13.46
N TYR A 108 -5.98 -11.43 -12.60
CA TYR A 108 -4.69 -11.97 -12.15
C TYR A 108 -4.48 -11.81 -10.64
N LEU A 109 -3.58 -12.63 -10.11
CA LEU A 109 -3.05 -12.51 -8.75
C LEU A 109 -1.54 -12.73 -8.76
N PHE A 110 -0.80 -11.81 -8.15
CA PHE A 110 0.63 -11.90 -7.95
C PHE A 110 0.91 -12.28 -6.50
N LEU A 111 1.72 -13.31 -6.31
CA LEU A 111 2.27 -13.75 -5.03
C LEU A 111 3.81 -13.88 -5.16
N ASN A 112 4.50 -14.12 -4.04
CA ASN A 112 5.96 -14.25 -4.02
C ASN A 112 6.41 -15.52 -3.30
N THR A 113 7.63 -15.94 -3.60
CA THR A 113 8.37 -16.99 -2.86
C THR A 113 8.62 -16.54 -1.42
N PHE A 114 8.96 -15.27 -1.22
CA PHE A 114 9.10 -14.65 0.09
C PHE A 114 8.24 -13.39 0.19
N VAL A 115 7.55 -13.22 1.31
CA VAL A 115 6.79 -12.00 1.60
C VAL A 115 7.71 -10.83 1.96
N TYR A 116 8.94 -11.12 2.44
CA TYR A 116 9.96 -10.12 2.75
C TYR A 116 11.06 -10.05 1.69
N PRO A 117 11.63 -8.87 1.41
CA PRO A 117 12.85 -8.78 0.61
C PRO A 117 14.02 -9.46 1.30
N ILE A 118 14.92 -10.11 0.54
CA ILE A 118 16.11 -10.77 1.11
C ILE A 118 17.35 -9.85 1.16
N PHE A 119 18.25 -10.12 2.10
CA PHE A 119 19.62 -9.62 2.08
C PHE A 119 20.50 -10.52 1.20
N GLY A 120 21.01 -9.98 0.11
CA GLY A 120 21.88 -10.70 -0.82
C GLY A 120 21.11 -11.29 -2.01
N GLN A 121 21.45 -12.51 -2.39
CA GLN A 121 20.86 -13.22 -3.53
C GLN A 121 20.30 -14.57 -3.09
N TYR A 122 19.36 -15.09 -3.88
CA TYR A 122 18.84 -16.45 -3.74
C TYR A 122 19.88 -17.47 -4.24
N SER A 123 20.85 -17.82 -3.40
CA SER A 123 21.98 -18.68 -3.81
C SER A 123 22.39 -19.74 -2.79
N SER A 124 22.30 -19.49 -1.49
CA SER A 124 22.76 -20.44 -0.45
C SER A 124 21.79 -21.61 -0.26
N ASN A 125 22.32 -22.80 0.01
CA ASN A 125 21.52 -24.02 0.23
C ASN A 125 20.48 -23.85 1.34
N ASP A 126 20.83 -23.22 2.48
CA ASP A 126 19.87 -23.05 3.57
C ASP A 126 18.75 -22.06 3.21
N LEU A 127 19.03 -21.07 2.36
CA LEU A 127 17.99 -20.14 1.88
C LEU A 127 17.08 -20.83 0.89
N LYS A 128 17.64 -21.71 0.04
CA LYS A 128 16.84 -22.59 -0.82
C LYS A 128 16.01 -23.55 0.04
N TRP A 129 16.56 -24.13 1.10
CA TRP A 129 15.80 -25.01 2.00
C TRP A 129 14.61 -24.27 2.60
N LEU A 130 14.82 -23.08 3.18
CA LEU A 130 13.74 -22.25 3.70
C LEU A 130 12.70 -21.87 2.66
N ALA A 131 13.14 -21.60 1.43
CA ALA A 131 12.23 -21.27 0.36
C ALA A 131 11.45 -22.49 -0.14
N GLN A 132 12.06 -23.67 -0.20
CA GLN A 132 11.62 -24.73 -1.10
C GLN A 132 11.19 -26.02 -0.39
N ASN A 133 11.73 -26.30 0.79
CA ASN A 133 11.48 -27.55 1.48
C ASN A 133 10.10 -27.50 2.15
N GLU A 134 9.25 -28.51 1.92
CA GLU A 134 7.91 -28.60 2.51
C GLU A 134 7.89 -28.68 4.04
N LYS A 135 9.01 -29.01 4.68
CA LYS A 135 9.16 -28.94 6.14
C LYS A 135 9.43 -27.52 6.62
N SER A 136 9.88 -26.60 5.76
CA SER A 136 10.09 -25.22 6.15
C SER A 136 8.76 -24.53 6.48
N PRO A 137 8.65 -23.83 7.63
CA PRO A 137 7.46 -23.06 7.97
C PRO A 137 7.08 -22.05 6.87
N ILE A 138 8.09 -21.45 6.25
CA ILE A 138 7.93 -20.47 5.15
C ILE A 138 7.30 -21.13 3.91
N ALA A 139 7.77 -22.32 3.54
CA ALA A 139 7.25 -23.01 2.36
C ALA A 139 5.83 -23.55 2.62
N LYS A 140 5.57 -24.11 3.81
CA LYS A 140 4.24 -24.59 4.23
C LYS A 140 3.20 -23.49 4.09
N HIS A 141 3.45 -22.37 4.78
CA HIS A 141 2.56 -21.21 4.76
C HIS A 141 2.28 -20.72 3.33
N ARG A 142 3.32 -20.62 2.50
CA ARG A 142 3.15 -20.18 1.11
C ARG A 142 2.35 -21.19 0.27
N PHE A 143 2.56 -22.50 0.46
CA PHE A 143 1.81 -23.51 -0.28
C PHE A 143 0.34 -23.54 0.15
N GLU A 144 0.03 -23.31 1.42
CA GLU A 144 -1.36 -23.13 1.89
C GLU A 144 -2.04 -21.93 1.21
N ILE A 145 -1.31 -20.82 1.04
CA ILE A 145 -1.79 -19.66 0.30
C ILE A 145 -2.08 -20.04 -1.16
N PHE A 146 -1.20 -20.80 -1.83
CA PHE A 146 -1.40 -21.23 -3.22
C PHE A 146 -2.58 -22.19 -3.36
N ASP A 147 -2.70 -23.17 -2.46
CA ASP A 147 -3.83 -24.09 -2.42
C ASP A 147 -5.15 -23.33 -2.21
N TYR A 148 -5.11 -22.26 -1.40
CA TYR A 148 -6.27 -21.39 -1.21
C TYR A 148 -6.64 -20.58 -2.46
N VAL A 149 -5.67 -20.21 -3.31
CA VAL A 149 -5.96 -19.62 -4.64
C VAL A 149 -6.82 -20.59 -5.46
N LEU A 150 -6.36 -21.84 -5.61
CA LEU A 150 -7.05 -22.88 -6.39
C LEU A 150 -8.42 -23.23 -5.80
N LYS A 151 -8.53 -23.27 -4.47
CA LYS A 151 -9.80 -23.54 -3.78
C LYS A 151 -10.87 -22.48 -4.07
N LYS A 152 -10.49 -21.26 -4.46
CA LYS A 152 -11.42 -20.13 -4.66
C LYS A 152 -11.54 -19.69 -6.11
N ASN A 153 -10.73 -20.23 -7.02
CA ASN A 153 -10.67 -19.79 -8.40
C ASN A 153 -10.32 -20.94 -9.34
N GLU A 154 -10.90 -20.89 -10.53
CA GLU A 154 -10.45 -21.66 -11.69
C GLU A 154 -9.26 -20.94 -12.31
N VAL A 155 -8.04 -21.44 -12.05
CA VAL A 155 -6.80 -20.85 -12.55
C VAL A 155 -6.40 -21.53 -13.85
N ASP A 156 -6.44 -20.79 -14.95
CA ASP A 156 -6.06 -21.28 -16.27
C ASP A 156 -4.54 -21.34 -16.45
N LEU A 157 -3.81 -20.36 -15.90
CA LEU A 157 -2.37 -20.22 -16.12
C LEU A 157 -1.60 -19.87 -14.84
N VAL A 158 -0.52 -20.61 -14.57
CA VAL A 158 0.48 -20.26 -13.56
C VAL A 158 1.76 -19.77 -14.24
N VAL A 159 2.28 -18.61 -13.84
CA VAL A 159 3.49 -18.00 -14.38
C VAL A 159 4.54 -17.85 -13.28
N ALA A 160 5.62 -18.62 -13.36
CA ALA A 160 6.77 -18.50 -12.45
C ALA A 160 7.84 -17.54 -13.00
N VAL A 161 8.17 -16.49 -12.24
CA VAL A 161 9.07 -15.41 -12.68
C VAL A 161 10.42 -15.49 -11.98
N GLY A 162 11.43 -16.01 -12.67
CA GLY A 162 12.79 -16.19 -12.14
C GLY A 162 13.03 -17.51 -11.43
N LEU A 163 14.29 -17.78 -11.06
CA LEU A 163 14.71 -19.09 -10.57
C LEU A 163 13.98 -19.52 -9.27
N ALA A 164 13.93 -18.67 -8.24
CA ALA A 164 13.27 -19.09 -6.99
C ALA A 164 11.77 -19.32 -7.16
N ALA A 165 11.11 -18.56 -8.03
CA ALA A 165 9.71 -18.79 -8.35
C ALA A 165 9.53 -20.12 -9.12
N LYS A 166 10.42 -20.43 -10.07
CA LYS A 166 10.39 -21.69 -10.81
C LYS A 166 10.61 -22.89 -9.89
N GLU A 167 11.56 -22.80 -8.97
CA GLU A 167 11.76 -23.82 -7.93
C GLU A 167 10.54 -23.92 -7.03
N THR A 168 9.95 -22.79 -6.63
CA THR A 168 8.73 -22.73 -5.79
C THR A 168 7.56 -23.45 -6.43
N VAL A 169 7.26 -23.18 -7.70
CA VAL A 169 6.18 -23.85 -8.43
C VAL A 169 6.49 -25.34 -8.59
N LYS A 170 7.72 -25.69 -8.95
CA LYS A 170 8.14 -27.09 -9.07
C LYS A 170 7.89 -27.87 -7.77
N ASN A 171 8.35 -27.33 -6.64
CA ASN A 171 8.26 -28.00 -5.35
C ASN A 171 6.84 -28.02 -4.79
N TRP A 172 6.04 -26.98 -5.04
CA TRP A 172 4.61 -26.99 -4.74
C TRP A 172 3.90 -28.15 -5.44
N ILE A 173 4.10 -28.30 -6.76
CA ILE A 173 3.50 -29.38 -7.54
C ILE A 173 3.91 -30.75 -7.02
N ILE A 174 5.20 -30.96 -6.76
CA ILE A 174 5.71 -32.23 -6.24
C ILE A 174 5.12 -32.53 -4.84
N SER A 175 5.03 -31.53 -3.96
CA SER A 175 4.46 -31.67 -2.60
C SER A 175 2.96 -31.97 -2.59
N ARG A 176 2.31 -31.93 -3.76
CA ARG A 176 0.89 -32.27 -3.96
C ARG A 176 0.71 -33.48 -4.87
N GLY A 177 1.77 -34.29 -5.04
CA GLY A 177 1.76 -35.53 -5.81
C GLY A 177 1.83 -35.36 -7.32
N GLY A 178 2.14 -34.15 -7.81
CA GLY A 178 2.36 -33.88 -9.22
C GLY A 178 3.78 -34.22 -9.68
N THR A 179 4.03 -34.04 -10.98
CA THR A 179 5.34 -34.29 -11.62
C THR A 179 5.80 -33.06 -12.40
N VAL A 180 7.12 -32.88 -12.47
CA VAL A 180 7.75 -31.80 -13.25
C VAL A 180 8.98 -32.38 -13.95
N PRO A 181 8.80 -33.12 -15.07
CA PRO A 181 9.85 -33.94 -15.68
C PRO A 181 11.10 -33.15 -16.04
N ASP A 182 10.94 -31.95 -16.60
CA ASP A 182 12.06 -31.10 -17.04
C ASP A 182 12.55 -30.13 -15.95
N GLY A 183 12.09 -30.31 -14.72
CA GLY A 183 12.43 -29.46 -13.59
C GLY A 183 12.15 -27.97 -13.86
N THR A 184 13.10 -27.10 -13.52
CA THR A 184 12.94 -25.64 -13.71
C THR A 184 13.33 -25.16 -15.12
N ALA A 185 13.88 -26.03 -15.96
CA ALA A 185 14.24 -25.68 -17.34
C ALA A 185 12.98 -25.44 -18.17
N ASN A 186 11.98 -26.32 -18.03
CA ASN A 186 10.68 -26.17 -18.67
C ASN A 186 9.54 -26.56 -17.72
N LEU A 187 8.74 -25.59 -17.29
CA LEU A 187 7.58 -25.86 -16.42
C LEU A 187 6.32 -26.24 -17.21
N SER A 188 6.32 -26.14 -18.55
CA SER A 188 5.13 -26.46 -19.36
C SER A 188 4.80 -27.94 -19.41
N THR A 189 5.73 -28.80 -18.99
CA THR A 189 5.55 -30.25 -18.85
C THR A 189 5.08 -30.67 -17.46
N ALA A 190 4.86 -29.72 -16.55
CA ALA A 190 4.37 -30.02 -15.21
C ALA A 190 2.92 -30.51 -15.22
N THR A 191 2.61 -31.50 -14.39
CA THR A 191 1.27 -32.08 -14.25
C THR A 191 0.95 -32.37 -12.78
N GLY A 192 -0.33 -32.41 -12.41
CA GLY A 192 -0.76 -32.82 -11.08
C GLY A 192 -2.28 -32.94 -11.01
N SER A 193 -2.80 -33.99 -10.39
CA SER A 193 -4.25 -34.25 -10.30
C SER A 193 -5.01 -33.25 -9.42
N PHE A 194 -4.30 -32.50 -8.57
CA PHE A 194 -4.86 -31.43 -7.76
C PHE A 194 -5.08 -30.11 -8.54
N LEU A 195 -4.47 -29.99 -9.72
CA LEU A 195 -4.70 -28.88 -10.65
C LEU A 195 -5.96 -29.16 -11.48
N ASP A 196 -6.64 -28.11 -11.92
CA ASP A 196 -7.65 -28.28 -12.95
C ASP A 196 -6.98 -28.82 -14.23
N PRO A 197 -7.59 -29.77 -14.98
CA PRO A 197 -7.02 -30.29 -16.23
C PRO A 197 -6.68 -29.21 -17.26
N LYS A 198 -7.35 -28.05 -17.19
CA LYS A 198 -7.09 -26.88 -18.02
C LYS A 198 -5.92 -26.04 -17.52
N THR A 199 -5.51 -26.13 -16.26
CA THR A 199 -4.40 -25.33 -15.74
C THR A 199 -3.10 -25.65 -16.49
N LYS A 200 -2.48 -24.63 -17.09
CA LYS A 200 -1.15 -24.70 -17.70
C LYS A 200 -0.14 -23.88 -16.92
N ILE A 201 1.14 -24.18 -17.10
CA ILE A 201 2.21 -23.57 -16.32
C ILE A 201 3.35 -23.16 -17.24
N VAL A 202 3.88 -21.95 -17.04
CA VAL A 202 5.08 -21.48 -17.74
C VAL A 202 6.07 -20.85 -16.76
N GLY A 203 7.35 -20.90 -17.11
CA GLY A 203 8.41 -20.27 -16.34
C GLY A 203 9.22 -19.30 -17.19
N VAL A 204 9.27 -18.03 -16.79
CA VAL A 204 10.06 -16.99 -17.47
C VAL A 204 11.30 -16.59 -16.66
N LEU A 205 12.33 -16.08 -17.34
CA LEU A 205 13.47 -15.46 -16.67
C LEU A 205 13.05 -14.19 -15.93
N HIS A 206 13.73 -13.88 -14.82
CA HIS A 206 13.42 -12.68 -14.05
C HIS A 206 13.76 -11.42 -14.85
N PRO A 207 12.77 -10.56 -15.20
CA PRO A 207 13.00 -9.48 -16.14
C PRO A 207 13.88 -8.36 -15.56
N GLY A 208 13.95 -8.21 -14.23
CA GLY A 208 14.90 -7.29 -13.58
C GLY A 208 16.37 -7.65 -13.76
N GLY A 209 16.70 -8.86 -14.25
CA GLY A 209 18.08 -9.31 -14.45
C GLY A 209 18.90 -8.44 -15.42
N ALA A 210 18.24 -7.81 -16.40
CA ALA A 210 18.91 -6.92 -17.37
C ALA A 210 19.66 -5.77 -16.69
N SER A 211 19.07 -5.18 -15.64
CA SER A 211 19.69 -4.08 -14.89
C SER A 211 20.90 -4.50 -14.04
N LYS A 212 21.15 -5.81 -13.93
CA LYS A 212 22.29 -6.41 -13.23
C LYS A 212 23.31 -7.04 -14.20
N GLY A 213 23.30 -6.62 -15.47
CA GLY A 213 24.19 -7.16 -16.51
C GLY A 213 23.67 -8.44 -17.19
N GLY A 214 22.42 -8.84 -16.93
CA GLY A 214 21.79 -9.98 -17.61
C GLY A 214 21.60 -9.71 -19.11
N ASN A 215 21.74 -10.76 -19.92
CA ASN A 215 21.53 -10.69 -21.37
C ASN A 215 20.05 -10.45 -21.68
N ILE A 216 19.72 -9.22 -22.13
CA ILE A 216 18.35 -8.82 -22.49
C ILE A 216 17.77 -9.74 -23.56
N GLY A 217 18.58 -10.19 -24.53
CA GLY A 217 18.16 -11.13 -25.57
C GLY A 217 17.66 -12.45 -24.99
N ARG A 218 18.33 -13.00 -23.97
CA ARG A 218 17.86 -14.21 -23.27
C ARG A 218 16.54 -13.99 -22.53
N ILE A 219 16.35 -12.81 -21.94
CA ILE A 219 15.09 -12.46 -21.28
C ILE A 219 13.98 -12.37 -22.33
N ILE A 220 14.21 -11.68 -23.45
CA ILE A 220 13.24 -11.58 -24.55
C ILE A 220 12.86 -12.98 -25.03
N GLN A 221 13.86 -13.83 -25.32
CA GLN A 221 13.61 -15.20 -25.78
C GLN A 221 12.78 -15.98 -24.77
N SER A 222 13.12 -15.93 -23.48
CA SER A 222 12.37 -16.66 -22.46
C SER A 222 10.90 -16.22 -22.34
N PHE A 223 10.58 -14.95 -22.60
CA PHE A 223 9.20 -14.49 -22.64
C PHE A 223 8.51 -14.86 -23.97
N GLN A 224 9.24 -14.85 -25.09
CA GLN A 224 8.75 -15.31 -26.38
C GLN A 224 8.38 -16.80 -26.31
N ASP A 225 9.26 -17.65 -25.78
CA ASP A 225 9.01 -19.09 -25.62
C ASP A 225 7.74 -19.35 -24.80
N ALA A 226 7.49 -18.53 -23.76
CA ALA A 226 6.27 -18.63 -22.97
C ALA A 226 5.02 -18.20 -23.76
N ILE A 227 5.12 -17.14 -24.58
CA ILE A 227 4.04 -16.70 -25.48
C ILE A 227 3.74 -17.76 -26.53
N ASP A 228 4.76 -18.40 -27.10
CA ASP A 228 4.60 -19.42 -28.12
C ASP A 228 3.86 -20.65 -27.58
N ASN A 229 4.22 -21.11 -26.37
CA ASN A 229 3.48 -22.16 -25.66
C ASN A 229 2.01 -21.76 -25.43
N ILE A 230 1.77 -20.54 -24.95
CA ILE A 230 0.41 -20.02 -24.70
C ILE A 230 -0.39 -19.93 -26.00
N ASN A 231 0.23 -19.47 -27.09
CA ASN A 231 -0.39 -19.37 -28.40
C ASN A 231 -0.77 -20.75 -28.94
N GLN A 232 0.08 -21.75 -28.75
CA GLN A 232 -0.22 -23.14 -29.10
C GLN A 232 -1.42 -23.68 -28.31
N TRP A 233 -1.49 -23.43 -27.00
CA TRP A 233 -2.63 -23.87 -26.19
C TRP A 233 -3.94 -23.19 -26.58
N ILE A 234 -3.91 -21.89 -26.86
CA ILE A 234 -5.09 -21.15 -27.37
C ILE A 234 -5.50 -21.65 -28.76
N SER A 235 -4.54 -22.02 -29.62
CA SER A 235 -4.84 -22.58 -30.94
C SER A 235 -5.51 -23.95 -30.84
N ASN A 236 -5.15 -24.74 -29.81
CA ASN A 236 -5.77 -26.04 -29.53
C ASN A 236 -7.15 -25.90 -28.86
N ASP A 237 -7.34 -24.89 -28.00
CA ASP A 237 -8.60 -24.54 -27.37
C ASP A 237 -8.75 -23.01 -27.25
N SER A 238 -9.49 -22.43 -28.19
CA SER A 238 -9.72 -20.97 -28.23
C SER A 238 -10.47 -20.42 -27.02
N SER A 239 -11.13 -21.29 -26.24
CA SER A 239 -11.87 -20.91 -25.03
C SER A 239 -11.04 -20.97 -23.75
N TRP A 240 -9.84 -21.56 -23.79
CA TRP A 240 -9.04 -21.88 -22.60
C TRP A 240 -8.66 -20.66 -21.75
N LEU A 241 -8.14 -19.60 -22.37
CA LEU A 241 -7.71 -18.38 -21.66
C LEU A 241 -8.40 -17.16 -22.27
N PRO A 242 -9.65 -16.85 -21.91
CA PRO A 242 -10.39 -15.75 -22.51
C PRO A 242 -9.81 -14.39 -22.10
N VAL A 243 -9.73 -13.46 -23.05
CA VAL A 243 -9.29 -12.07 -22.81
C VAL A 243 -10.20 -11.35 -21.81
N ASP A 244 -9.65 -10.35 -21.12
CA ASP A 244 -10.42 -9.49 -20.23
C ASP A 244 -11.26 -8.49 -21.03
N ASN A 245 -12.36 -8.03 -20.43
CA ASN A 245 -13.25 -7.08 -21.09
C ASN A 245 -12.50 -5.80 -21.51
N GLY A 246 -12.68 -5.40 -22.78
CA GLY A 246 -12.02 -4.24 -23.37
C GLY A 246 -10.54 -4.44 -23.70
N MET A 247 -10.00 -5.66 -23.56
CA MET A 247 -8.64 -5.98 -23.96
C MET A 247 -8.61 -6.64 -25.35
N ALA A 248 -7.54 -6.37 -26.09
CA ALA A 248 -7.18 -7.09 -27.30
C ALA A 248 -5.98 -8.00 -27.01
N ARG A 249 -5.87 -9.07 -27.79
CA ARG A 249 -4.74 -9.99 -27.76
C ARG A 249 -4.25 -10.18 -29.18
N ASP A 250 -2.94 -10.02 -29.38
CA ASP A 250 -2.25 -10.38 -30.60
C ASP A 250 -0.92 -11.04 -30.23
N LEU A 251 -0.88 -12.37 -30.33
CA LEU A 251 0.29 -13.19 -29.99
C LEU A 251 1.25 -13.36 -31.18
N SER A 252 0.90 -12.84 -32.37
CA SER A 252 1.80 -12.86 -33.53
C SER A 252 2.91 -11.82 -33.42
N ILE A 253 2.72 -10.79 -32.58
CA ILE A 253 3.69 -9.73 -32.38
C ILE A 253 4.83 -10.25 -31.49
N PRO A 254 6.10 -10.19 -31.95
CA PRO A 254 7.24 -10.59 -31.14
C PRO A 254 7.32 -9.81 -29.82
N TYR A 255 7.66 -10.50 -28.75
CA TYR A 255 7.81 -9.91 -27.43
C TYR A 255 8.88 -8.81 -27.44
N LYS A 256 8.53 -7.65 -26.90
CA LYS A 256 9.47 -6.54 -26.69
C LYS A 256 9.79 -6.42 -25.21
N TYR A 257 11.04 -6.12 -24.90
CA TYR A 257 11.43 -5.80 -23.53
C TYR A 257 10.89 -4.42 -23.12
N SER A 258 9.63 -4.37 -22.73
CA SER A 258 8.87 -3.16 -22.43
C SER A 258 8.15 -3.25 -21.07
N LYS A 259 7.42 -2.20 -20.72
CA LYS A 259 6.76 -2.03 -19.42
C LYS A 259 5.44 -1.29 -19.59
N SER A 260 4.42 -1.73 -18.88
CA SER A 260 3.13 -1.06 -18.75
C SER A 260 2.96 -0.55 -17.33
N PRO A 261 2.25 0.56 -17.12
CA PRO A 261 1.96 1.03 -15.77
C PRO A 261 0.97 0.08 -15.10
N ILE A 262 1.05 -0.02 -13.77
CA ILE A 262 0.18 -0.89 -12.98
C ILE A 262 -1.16 -0.18 -12.74
N PRO A 263 -2.31 -0.85 -12.93
CA PRO A 263 -3.63 -0.26 -12.69
C PRO A 263 -3.83 0.26 -11.26
N PHE A 264 -4.62 1.31 -11.06
CA PHE A 264 -4.90 1.84 -9.71
C PHE A 264 -5.69 0.88 -8.83
N ARG A 265 -6.57 0.06 -9.43
CA ARG A 265 -7.30 -1.05 -8.80
C ARG A 265 -6.43 -2.14 -8.16
N ASP A 266 -5.11 -2.06 -8.30
CA ASP A 266 -4.15 -2.96 -7.65
C ASP A 266 -3.53 -2.35 -6.39
N PHE A 267 -3.83 -1.10 -6.09
CA PHE A 267 -3.30 -0.34 -4.97
C PHE A 267 -4.42 0.10 -4.03
N ALA A 268 -4.13 0.20 -2.73
CA ALA A 268 -5.04 0.85 -1.81
C ALA A 268 -5.29 2.31 -2.21
N LEU A 269 -6.50 2.81 -1.96
CA LEU A 269 -6.83 4.21 -2.23
C LEU A 269 -5.86 5.13 -1.49
N GLY A 270 -5.36 6.17 -2.17
CA GLY A 270 -4.37 7.09 -1.60
C GLY A 270 -2.91 6.70 -1.83
N THR A 271 -2.63 5.54 -2.42
CA THR A 271 -1.26 5.20 -2.82
C THR A 271 -0.68 6.27 -3.76
N CYS A 272 0.53 6.74 -3.46
CA CYS A 272 1.26 7.69 -4.29
C CYS A 272 1.32 7.23 -5.76
N TRP A 273 0.91 8.10 -6.69
CA TRP A 273 0.78 7.73 -8.12
C TRP A 273 2.10 7.43 -8.80
N ARG A 274 3.22 7.76 -8.15
CA ARG A 274 4.53 7.43 -8.67
C ARG A 274 4.84 5.93 -8.56
N LEU A 275 4.28 5.25 -7.57
CA LEU A 275 4.39 3.80 -7.38
C LEU A 275 3.61 3.09 -8.49
N GLY A 276 4.18 2.00 -9.03
CA GLY A 276 3.61 1.29 -10.18
C GLY A 276 3.73 2.03 -11.52
N ARG A 277 4.36 3.21 -11.56
CA ARG A 277 4.56 3.95 -12.81
C ARG A 277 5.86 3.51 -13.49
N GLN A 278 5.76 2.45 -14.28
CA GLN A 278 6.76 1.92 -15.23
C GLN A 278 8.13 1.50 -14.64
N SER A 279 8.82 2.35 -13.87
CA SER A 279 10.12 2.07 -13.27
C SER A 279 10.12 2.37 -11.77
N THR A 280 11.14 1.82 -11.09
CA THR A 280 11.44 2.09 -9.69
C THR A 280 11.39 3.57 -9.37
N SER A 281 10.73 3.88 -8.27
CA SER A 281 10.45 5.23 -7.80
C SER A 281 10.97 5.52 -6.41
N SER A 282 11.61 4.54 -5.78
CA SER A 282 12.19 4.70 -4.47
C SER A 282 13.54 4.00 -4.33
N ASN A 283 14.26 4.33 -3.27
CA ASN A 283 15.47 3.66 -2.85
C ASN A 283 15.63 3.62 -1.33
N ARG A 284 16.18 2.51 -0.84
CA ARG A 284 16.52 2.36 0.59
C ARG A 284 17.72 3.24 0.93
N ARG A 285 17.68 3.86 2.12
CA ARG A 285 18.73 4.72 2.67
C ARG A 285 18.95 4.36 4.15
N ASP A 286 19.92 5.02 4.76
CA ASP A 286 20.13 5.03 6.22
C ASP A 286 20.14 3.61 6.83
N SER A 287 20.97 2.72 6.26
CA SER A 287 21.10 1.32 6.71
C SER A 287 19.78 0.54 6.79
N GLN A 288 18.88 0.74 5.82
CA GLN A 288 17.53 0.14 5.75
C GLN A 288 16.47 0.81 6.62
N ARG A 289 16.84 1.75 7.49
CA ARG A 289 15.91 2.47 8.36
C ARG A 289 14.98 3.41 7.60
N SER A 290 15.30 3.74 6.35
CA SER A 290 14.44 4.61 5.55
C SER A 290 14.30 4.19 4.08
N ILE A 291 13.19 4.64 3.49
CA ILE A 291 12.97 4.59 2.05
C ILE A 291 12.75 6.02 1.56
N GLN A 292 13.54 6.43 0.57
CA GLN A 292 13.37 7.69 -0.14
C GLN A 292 12.54 7.45 -1.41
N LEU A 293 11.38 8.11 -1.47
CA LEU A 293 10.52 8.19 -2.65
C LEU A 293 10.94 9.39 -3.51
N PHE A 294 10.91 9.23 -4.83
CA PHE A 294 11.17 10.31 -5.77
C PHE A 294 10.15 10.41 -6.89
N SER A 295 9.69 11.63 -7.16
CA SER A 295 8.75 11.95 -8.24
C SER A 295 9.32 11.68 -9.65
N LYS A 296 8.57 11.95 -10.72
CA LYS A 296 9.05 11.81 -12.12
C LYS A 296 10.28 12.68 -12.41
N GLY A 297 10.38 13.88 -11.81
CA GLY A 297 11.54 14.75 -11.96
C GLY A 297 12.74 14.34 -11.10
N GLY A 298 12.55 13.42 -10.14
CA GLY A 298 13.60 12.90 -9.30
C GLY A 298 14.34 11.72 -9.93
N LYS A 299 15.54 11.42 -9.40
CA LYS A 299 16.42 10.35 -9.88
C LYS A 299 16.77 9.40 -8.73
N TYR A 300 16.99 8.13 -9.07
CA TYR A 300 17.43 7.11 -8.10
C TYR A 300 18.71 7.53 -7.37
N ARG A 301 19.67 8.10 -8.10
CA ARG A 301 20.85 8.81 -7.55
C ARG A 301 20.65 10.30 -7.81
N PRO A 302 20.20 11.09 -6.82
CA PRO A 302 20.08 12.54 -6.97
C PRO A 302 21.44 13.15 -7.31
N THR A 303 21.46 14.11 -8.24
CA THR A 303 22.64 14.93 -8.52
C THR A 303 22.72 16.14 -7.60
N GLU A 304 21.61 16.53 -6.98
CA GLU A 304 21.55 17.59 -5.97
C GLU A 304 21.76 17.01 -4.57
N THR A 305 22.44 17.75 -3.70
CA THR A 305 22.56 17.42 -2.28
C THR A 305 21.21 17.60 -1.60
N LEU A 306 20.69 16.50 -1.04
CA LEU A 306 19.43 16.46 -0.32
C LEU A 306 19.68 16.55 1.18
N VAL A 307 19.01 17.48 1.84
CA VAL A 307 19.05 17.68 3.29
C VAL A 307 17.69 17.30 3.88
N TYR A 308 17.72 16.50 4.93
CA TYR A 308 16.56 16.12 5.74
C TYR A 308 16.81 16.65 7.16
N ASN A 309 15.79 17.25 7.79
CA ASN A 309 15.90 17.83 9.12
C ASN A 309 15.85 16.70 10.16
N GLY A 310 16.98 16.02 10.38
CA GLY A 310 17.10 14.91 11.31
C GLY A 310 16.61 13.56 10.76
N LEU A 311 16.65 12.53 11.62
CA LEU A 311 16.35 11.13 11.26
C LEU A 311 14.93 10.69 11.64
N SER A 312 14.09 11.60 12.13
CA SER A 312 12.75 11.29 12.65
C SER A 312 12.79 10.10 13.61
N ASN A 313 13.57 10.19 14.69
CA ASN A 313 13.80 9.09 15.65
C ASN A 313 12.50 8.44 16.16
N GLY A 314 11.60 9.28 16.68
CA GLY A 314 10.33 8.84 17.28
C GLY A 314 10.50 8.01 18.54
N SER A 315 9.37 7.71 19.18
CA SER A 315 9.33 6.96 20.43
C SER A 315 8.17 5.97 20.40
N ALA A 316 8.12 5.07 21.39
CA ALA A 316 7.02 4.13 21.55
C ALA A 316 5.77 4.75 22.20
N ASP A 317 5.76 6.06 22.51
CA ASP A 317 4.62 6.69 23.18
C ASP A 317 3.34 6.54 22.35
N GLY A 318 2.27 6.10 23.01
CA GLY A 318 0.98 5.87 22.39
C GLY A 318 0.89 4.60 21.52
N TYR A 319 2.00 3.87 21.37
CA TYR A 319 2.00 2.53 20.80
C TYR A 319 1.49 1.52 21.84
N SER A 320 0.65 0.61 21.38
CA SER A 320 0.24 -0.57 22.15
C SER A 320 0.09 -1.74 21.18
N GLN A 321 0.45 -2.93 21.65
CA GLN A 321 0.38 -4.16 20.89
C GLN A 321 -0.53 -5.15 21.61
N ASP A 322 -1.33 -5.85 20.83
CA ASP A 322 -2.06 -7.02 21.30
C ASP A 322 -1.09 -8.21 21.39
N PRO A 323 -1.43 -9.28 22.12
CA PRO A 323 -0.61 -10.49 22.13
C PRO A 323 -0.38 -11.02 20.70
N ASP A 324 0.85 -11.46 20.44
CA ASP A 324 1.32 -12.01 19.16
C ASP A 324 1.37 -11.03 17.97
N ASP A 325 0.95 -9.77 18.16
CA ASP A 325 1.05 -8.73 17.15
C ASP A 325 2.45 -8.10 17.12
N TYR A 326 2.97 -7.89 15.91
CA TYR A 326 4.21 -7.15 15.68
C TYR A 326 3.97 -5.77 15.07
N PRO A 327 4.82 -4.78 15.38
CA PRO A 327 4.66 -3.44 14.82
C PRO A 327 4.86 -3.38 13.31
N TYR A 328 5.51 -4.40 12.74
CA TYR A 328 5.93 -4.52 11.35
C TYR A 328 5.16 -5.59 10.56
N GLU A 329 4.09 -6.17 11.11
CA GLU A 329 3.23 -7.18 10.44
C GLU A 329 1.74 -6.79 10.52
N PRO A 330 0.86 -7.40 9.70
CA PRO A 330 -0.57 -7.38 9.95
C PRO A 330 -0.90 -7.97 11.33
N PRO A 331 -1.97 -7.50 11.98
CA PRO A 331 -2.40 -8.05 13.26
C PRO A 331 -2.88 -9.51 13.08
N VAL A 332 -2.61 -10.35 14.07
CA VAL A 332 -3.06 -11.76 14.12
C VAL A 332 -4.51 -11.81 14.59
N GLN A 333 -4.80 -11.13 15.70
CA GLN A 333 -6.12 -11.17 16.34
C GLN A 333 -7.17 -10.36 15.56
N ASP A 334 -6.85 -9.11 15.19
CA ASP A 334 -7.74 -8.21 14.44
C ASP A 334 -7.34 -8.10 12.95
N HIS A 335 -7.12 -9.25 12.30
CA HIS A 335 -6.66 -9.30 10.90
C HIS A 335 -7.66 -8.67 9.90
N GLU A 336 -8.93 -8.49 10.28
CA GLU A 336 -9.95 -7.81 9.48
C GLU A 336 -10.08 -6.30 9.77
N GLY A 337 -9.37 -5.81 10.78
CA GLY A 337 -9.39 -4.42 11.23
C GLY A 337 -8.57 -3.52 10.33
N PHE A 338 -8.90 -3.38 9.05
CA PHE A 338 -8.26 -2.43 8.14
C PHE A 338 -9.28 -1.60 7.37
N ASP A 339 -8.83 -0.47 6.85
CA ASP A 339 -9.66 0.39 6.03
C ASP A 339 -9.73 -0.11 4.58
N GLN A 340 -10.94 -0.42 4.12
CA GLN A 340 -11.23 -0.84 2.75
C GLN A 340 -11.30 0.32 1.75
N GLY A 341 -11.19 1.55 2.23
CA GLY A 341 -11.49 2.75 1.45
C GLY A 341 -12.91 3.24 1.70
N PRO A 342 -13.23 4.46 1.24
CA PRO A 342 -14.57 4.98 1.36
C PRO A 342 -15.53 4.23 0.41
N PRO A 343 -16.84 4.23 0.69
CA PRO A 343 -17.81 3.67 -0.25
C PRO A 343 -17.79 4.42 -1.59
N ASP A 344 -18.18 3.73 -2.67
CA ASP A 344 -18.18 4.27 -4.03
C ASP A 344 -18.89 5.62 -4.18
N ALA A 345 -19.94 5.83 -3.37
CA ALA A 345 -20.70 7.08 -3.30
C ALA A 345 -19.85 8.32 -2.93
N PHE A 346 -18.70 8.11 -2.30
CA PHE A 346 -17.77 9.14 -1.85
C PHE A 346 -16.47 9.13 -2.65
N THR A 347 -15.91 7.95 -2.93
CA THR A 347 -14.56 7.77 -3.47
C THR A 347 -14.31 8.57 -4.74
N LYS A 348 -15.25 8.50 -5.70
CA LYS A 348 -15.15 9.26 -6.95
C LYS A 348 -15.23 10.78 -6.74
N LEU A 349 -16.00 11.25 -5.77
CA LEU A 349 -16.09 12.68 -5.46
C LEU A 349 -14.83 13.19 -4.75
N ILE A 350 -14.37 12.49 -3.71
CA ILE A 350 -13.18 12.86 -2.93
C ILE A 350 -11.93 12.93 -3.82
N MET A 351 -11.82 12.02 -4.78
CA MET A 351 -10.70 11.97 -5.74
C MET A 351 -10.84 12.93 -6.92
N GLY A 352 -11.88 13.78 -6.95
CA GLY A 352 -12.12 14.73 -8.05
C GLY A 352 -12.47 14.06 -9.37
N GLY A 353 -13.12 12.90 -9.33
CA GLY A 353 -13.53 12.11 -10.49
C GLY A 353 -14.99 12.30 -10.92
N LYS A 354 -15.79 13.04 -10.14
CA LYS A 354 -17.20 13.30 -10.47
C LYS A 354 -17.27 14.47 -11.45
N ASN A 355 -18.04 14.31 -12.53
CA ASN A 355 -18.22 15.33 -13.56
C ASN A 355 -18.62 16.69 -12.96
N GLY A 356 -17.88 17.74 -13.30
CA GLY A 356 -18.08 19.10 -12.81
C GLY A 356 -17.50 19.38 -11.41
N TYR A 357 -16.91 18.36 -10.76
CA TYR A 357 -16.25 18.42 -9.46
C TYR A 357 -14.81 17.88 -9.55
N GLU A 358 -14.14 18.14 -10.67
CA GLU A 358 -12.74 17.80 -10.86
C GLU A 358 -11.83 18.72 -10.04
N TRP A 359 -10.79 18.17 -9.45
CA TRP A 359 -9.76 19.00 -8.85
C TRP A 359 -9.00 19.79 -9.93
N PRO A 360 -8.67 21.07 -9.72
CA PRO A 360 -7.92 21.84 -10.70
C PRO A 360 -6.45 21.41 -10.75
N ASP A 361 -5.70 21.96 -11.71
CA ASP A 361 -4.25 21.80 -11.73
C ASP A 361 -3.62 22.62 -10.59
N PHE A 362 -3.32 21.95 -9.48
CA PHE A 362 -2.71 22.58 -8.32
C PHE A 362 -1.33 23.19 -8.60
N ASN A 363 -0.57 22.68 -9.59
CA ASN A 363 0.70 23.30 -9.97
C ASN A 363 0.48 24.64 -10.66
N ALA A 364 -0.57 24.79 -11.46
CA ALA A 364 -1.00 26.09 -12.00
C ALA A 364 -1.45 27.06 -10.90
N LEU A 365 -1.95 26.53 -9.78
CA LEU A 365 -2.26 27.31 -8.58
C LEU A 365 -1.02 27.58 -7.69
N GLY A 366 0.17 27.15 -8.08
CA GLY A 366 1.43 27.43 -7.40
C GLY A 366 1.84 26.42 -6.33
N VAL A 367 1.25 25.22 -6.31
CA VAL A 367 1.76 24.10 -5.51
C VAL A 367 3.09 23.62 -6.08
N THR A 368 4.08 23.44 -5.19
CA THR A 368 5.45 23.12 -5.61
C THR A 368 5.72 21.62 -5.68
N SER A 369 4.97 20.79 -4.94
CA SER A 369 5.13 19.34 -5.02
C SER A 369 4.87 18.86 -6.45
N HIS A 370 5.67 17.92 -6.93
CA HIS A 370 5.54 17.45 -8.31
C HIS A 370 4.24 16.64 -8.51
N HIS A 371 3.42 16.99 -9.51
CA HIS A 371 2.12 16.36 -9.78
C HIS A 371 2.14 14.83 -9.98
N SER A 372 3.31 14.24 -10.25
CA SER A 372 3.41 12.78 -10.44
C SER A 372 3.23 12.00 -9.14
N LEU A 373 3.24 12.70 -8.00
CA LEU A 373 2.90 12.12 -6.70
C LEU A 373 1.38 11.91 -6.58
N GLY A 374 0.61 12.57 -7.44
CA GLY A 374 -0.84 12.50 -7.48
C GLY A 374 -1.50 13.38 -6.44
N TYR A 375 -2.79 13.12 -6.22
CA TYR A 375 -3.48 13.64 -5.06
C TYR A 375 -3.02 12.85 -3.84
N ILE A 376 -2.44 13.54 -2.85
CA ILE A 376 -2.15 12.94 -1.56
C ILE A 376 -3.45 12.77 -0.77
N CYS A 377 -3.43 11.83 0.14
CA CYS A 377 -4.61 11.25 0.78
C CYS A 377 -5.43 12.30 1.49
N SER A 378 -6.66 12.52 1.00
CA SER A 378 -7.54 13.58 1.46
C SER A 378 -8.57 13.11 2.48
N PHE A 379 -8.59 11.83 2.86
CA PHE A 379 -9.58 11.29 3.80
C PHE A 379 -9.00 10.30 4.84
N ARG A 380 -9.68 10.15 5.98
CA ARG A 380 -9.57 9.03 6.94
C ARG A 380 -10.91 8.81 7.65
N GLY A 381 -11.22 7.59 8.07
CA GLY A 381 -12.44 7.25 8.82
C GLY A 381 -13.59 6.79 7.93
N ARG A 382 -14.84 7.01 8.37
CA ARG A 382 -16.06 6.49 7.74
C ARG A 382 -16.99 7.61 7.28
N PRO A 383 -16.88 8.08 6.02
CA PRO A 383 -17.76 9.15 5.53
C PRO A 383 -19.24 8.75 5.49
N ASP A 384 -19.53 7.45 5.40
CA ASP A 384 -20.88 6.88 5.41
C ASP A 384 -21.42 6.57 6.82
N GLN A 385 -20.58 6.59 7.86
CA GLN A 385 -20.97 6.36 9.27
C GLN A 385 -20.62 7.56 10.17
N CYS A 386 -20.33 8.70 9.56
CA CYS A 386 -19.79 9.89 10.24
C CYS A 386 -20.79 10.51 11.21
N LYS A 387 -20.44 10.58 12.51
CA LYS A 387 -21.12 11.41 13.53
C LYS A 387 -20.38 12.71 13.79
N VAL A 388 -19.05 12.69 13.66
CA VAL A 388 -18.17 13.86 13.78
C VAL A 388 -17.38 14.04 12.48
N LEU A 389 -17.70 15.08 11.72
CA LEU A 389 -16.96 15.46 10.51
C LEU A 389 -15.81 16.40 10.90
N ILE A 390 -14.62 16.13 10.39
CA ILE A 390 -13.40 16.89 10.70
C ILE A 390 -12.82 17.41 9.39
N LEU A 391 -12.80 18.73 9.22
CA LEU A 391 -12.03 19.38 8.17
C LEU A 391 -10.65 19.72 8.72
N ALA A 392 -9.58 19.20 8.13
CA ALA A 392 -8.24 19.31 8.70
C ALA A 392 -7.20 19.88 7.72
N ASP A 393 -6.32 20.72 8.26
CA ASP A 393 -5.10 21.12 7.58
C ASP A 393 -4.12 19.95 7.47
N GLN A 394 -3.29 19.96 6.43
CA GLN A 394 -2.12 19.09 6.39
C GLN A 394 -1.19 19.43 7.57
N GLN A 395 -0.77 18.41 8.32
CA GLN A 395 0.11 18.58 9.48
C GLN A 395 1.50 17.96 9.30
N SER A 396 1.63 16.93 8.46
CA SER A 396 2.91 16.29 8.14
C SER A 396 2.89 15.67 6.75
N HIS A 397 4.00 15.04 6.34
CA HIS A 397 4.08 14.32 5.07
C HIS A 397 3.65 12.85 5.20
N ASP A 398 3.28 12.39 6.41
CA ASP A 398 3.07 10.96 6.70
C ASP A 398 1.92 10.40 5.88
N ASP A 399 0.92 11.23 5.63
CA ASP A 399 -0.25 10.94 4.79
C ASP A 399 0.12 10.41 3.38
N LEU A 400 1.28 10.83 2.85
CA LEU A 400 1.79 10.37 1.54
C LEU A 400 2.16 8.87 1.58
N PHE A 401 2.56 8.37 2.73
CA PHE A 401 3.09 7.03 2.93
C PHE A 401 2.10 6.07 3.60
N THR A 402 1.26 6.58 4.50
CA THR A 402 0.20 5.80 5.17
C THR A 402 -1.09 5.70 4.37
N MET A 403 -1.17 6.46 3.29
CA MET A 403 -2.31 6.51 2.37
C MET A 403 -3.59 7.12 2.98
N ARG A 404 -3.50 7.80 4.13
CA ARG A 404 -4.64 8.37 4.86
C ARG A 404 -4.35 9.75 5.41
N ALA A 405 -5.39 10.55 5.57
CA ALA A 405 -5.26 11.89 6.11
C ALA A 405 -4.84 11.85 7.59
N LEU A 406 -3.97 12.78 7.94
CA LEU A 406 -3.65 13.13 9.31
C LEU A 406 -3.10 11.94 10.13
N THR A 407 -2.10 11.21 9.64
CA THR A 407 -1.57 10.02 10.36
C THR A 407 -0.29 10.27 11.16
N GLY A 408 0.32 11.44 11.02
CA GLY A 408 1.49 11.84 11.81
C GLY A 408 1.19 12.15 13.28
N ASN A 409 2.09 12.87 13.94
CA ASN A 409 2.01 13.24 15.35
C ASN A 409 0.69 13.96 15.71
N SER A 410 0.31 14.96 14.93
CA SER A 410 -0.96 15.68 15.12
C SER A 410 -2.18 14.77 14.97
N GLY A 411 -2.07 13.75 14.12
CA GLY A 411 -3.08 12.72 13.90
C GLY A 411 -3.29 11.79 15.08
N GLN A 412 -2.19 11.32 15.64
CA GLN A 412 -2.15 10.46 16.83
C GLN A 412 -2.74 11.18 18.05
N LYS A 413 -2.49 12.49 18.15
CA LYS A 413 -3.10 13.36 19.17
C LYS A 413 -4.58 13.61 18.92
N MET A 414 -4.97 13.87 17.67
CA MET A 414 -6.39 13.97 17.30
C MET A 414 -7.15 12.69 17.64
N GLN A 415 -6.54 11.53 17.42
CA GLN A 415 -7.14 10.25 17.79
C GLN A 415 -7.35 10.14 19.31
N ALA A 416 -6.40 10.61 20.12
CA ALA A 416 -6.53 10.62 21.58
C ALA A 416 -7.68 11.55 22.01
N PHE A 417 -7.74 12.75 21.45
CA PHE A 417 -8.82 13.70 21.68
C PHE A 417 -10.21 13.13 21.34
N LEU A 418 -10.35 12.49 20.17
CA LEU A 418 -11.61 11.83 19.77
C LEU A 418 -11.96 10.69 20.74
N LYS A 419 -10.97 9.87 21.13
CA LYS A 419 -11.14 8.79 22.10
C LYS A 419 -11.63 9.32 23.44
N SER A 420 -11.14 10.47 23.91
CA SER A 420 -11.57 11.12 25.15
C SER A 420 -13.00 11.66 25.05
N ALA A 421 -13.43 12.06 23.85
CA ALA A 421 -14.81 12.44 23.54
C ALA A 421 -15.75 11.23 23.30
N GLY A 422 -15.25 10.00 23.43
CA GLY A 422 -16.04 8.78 23.22
C GLY A 422 -16.27 8.43 21.74
N ILE A 423 -15.47 8.99 20.83
CA ILE A 423 -15.47 8.68 19.39
C ILE A 423 -14.28 7.78 19.07
N MET A 424 -14.57 6.62 18.48
CA MET A 424 -13.60 5.61 18.10
C MET A 424 -13.55 5.45 16.58
N GLU A 425 -14.72 5.32 15.94
CA GLU A 425 -14.87 4.98 14.51
C GLU A 425 -15.85 5.90 13.79
N SER A 426 -16.79 6.49 14.52
CA SER A 426 -17.89 7.32 14.00
C SER A 426 -17.45 8.73 13.57
N TYR A 427 -16.33 8.84 12.86
CA TYR A 427 -15.78 10.10 12.39
C TYR A 427 -15.31 10.02 10.94
N CYS A 428 -15.21 11.17 10.29
CA CYS A 428 -14.58 11.30 8.99
C CYS A 428 -13.69 12.53 8.98
N ILE A 429 -12.41 12.35 8.66
CA ILE A 429 -11.46 13.44 8.42
C ILE A 429 -11.39 13.67 6.92
N ILE A 430 -11.55 14.92 6.50
CA ILE A 430 -11.30 15.40 5.15
C ILE A 430 -10.25 16.49 5.21
N ARG A 431 -9.25 16.45 4.32
CA ARG A 431 -8.24 17.51 4.24
C ARG A 431 -8.74 18.71 3.47
N THR A 432 -8.25 19.89 3.85
CA THR A 432 -8.49 21.14 3.12
C THR A 432 -7.96 21.12 1.70
N LEU A 433 -6.82 20.45 1.45
CA LEU A 433 -6.24 20.30 0.13
C LEU A 433 -5.70 18.87 -0.08
N PRO A 434 -5.93 18.25 -1.25
CA PRO A 434 -5.49 16.89 -1.57
C PRO A 434 -4.07 16.85 -2.14
N VAL A 435 -3.21 17.83 -1.84
CA VAL A 435 -1.83 17.94 -2.35
C VAL A 435 -0.91 18.43 -1.24
N ASP A 436 0.41 18.19 -1.39
CA ASP A 436 1.38 18.66 -0.40
C ASP A 436 1.54 20.18 -0.47
N THR A 437 1.27 20.85 0.65
CA THR A 437 1.33 22.31 0.76
C THR A 437 2.09 22.80 1.98
N LEU A 438 2.80 21.91 2.68
CA LEU A 438 3.53 22.27 3.90
C LEU A 438 4.66 23.27 3.67
N ASP A 439 5.16 23.38 2.44
CA ASP A 439 6.16 24.38 2.07
C ASP A 439 5.58 25.76 1.73
N LEU A 440 4.25 25.88 1.60
CA LEU A 440 3.59 27.10 1.18
C LEU A 440 3.20 27.99 2.38
N SER A 441 3.30 29.30 2.18
CA SER A 441 2.81 30.28 3.15
C SER A 441 1.30 30.14 3.39
N PHE A 442 0.82 30.61 4.54
CA PHE A 442 -0.61 30.62 4.84
C PHE A 442 -1.41 31.39 3.77
N ALA A 443 -0.94 32.58 3.38
CA ALA A 443 -1.57 33.40 2.33
C ALA A 443 -1.64 32.67 0.99
N LYS A 444 -0.59 31.92 0.62
CA LYS A 444 -0.61 31.14 -0.62
C LYS A 444 -1.62 29.99 -0.53
N ARG A 445 -1.67 29.25 0.57
CA ARG A 445 -2.67 28.19 0.76
C ARG A 445 -4.11 28.73 0.76
N LYS A 446 -4.34 29.89 1.38
CA LYS A 446 -5.61 30.62 1.34
C LYS A 446 -6.03 30.91 -0.11
N SER A 447 -5.12 31.45 -0.94
CA SER A 447 -5.41 31.71 -2.36
C SER A 447 -5.78 30.47 -3.18
N ILE A 448 -5.29 29.28 -2.78
CA ILE A 448 -5.66 28.02 -3.42
C ILE A 448 -7.08 27.60 -3.00
N ILE A 449 -7.42 27.76 -1.72
CA ILE A 449 -8.80 27.53 -1.22
C ILE A 449 -9.80 28.50 -1.87
N ASP A 450 -9.40 29.76 -2.08
CA ASP A 450 -10.22 30.80 -2.71
C ASP A 450 -10.47 30.53 -4.21
N ASN A 451 -9.74 29.58 -4.82
CA ASN A 451 -10.03 29.16 -6.17
C ASN A 451 -11.44 28.54 -6.26
N ALA A 452 -12.28 29.07 -7.16
CA ALA A 452 -13.67 28.68 -7.29
C ALA A 452 -13.86 27.16 -7.48
N GLN A 453 -12.98 26.49 -8.24
CA GLN A 453 -13.08 25.05 -8.44
C GLN A 453 -12.68 24.27 -7.19
N VAL A 454 -11.64 24.69 -6.47
CA VAL A 454 -11.25 24.06 -5.18
C VAL A 454 -12.40 24.16 -4.17
N ASN A 455 -12.94 25.37 -3.98
CA ASN A 455 -14.06 25.60 -3.07
C ASN A 455 -15.30 24.78 -3.47
N LYS A 456 -15.64 24.73 -4.77
CA LYS A 456 -16.76 23.94 -5.29
C LYS A 456 -16.63 22.45 -4.95
N VAL A 457 -15.45 21.87 -5.13
CA VAL A 457 -15.21 20.44 -4.84
C VAL A 457 -15.26 20.18 -3.33
N LEU A 458 -14.60 21.00 -2.51
CA LEU A 458 -14.64 20.88 -1.05
C LEU A 458 -16.08 20.99 -0.52
N THR A 459 -16.84 22.00 -0.97
CA THR A 459 -18.24 22.20 -0.58
C THR A 459 -19.08 20.98 -0.93
N ALA A 460 -18.88 20.39 -2.10
CA ALA A 460 -19.57 19.18 -2.52
C ALA A 460 -19.23 17.98 -1.64
N ILE A 461 -17.97 17.81 -1.24
CA ILE A 461 -17.55 16.74 -0.32
C ILE A 461 -18.20 16.95 1.05
N MET A 462 -18.15 18.17 1.60
CA MET A 462 -18.75 18.48 2.90
C MET A 462 -20.26 18.20 2.90
N ASN A 463 -20.98 18.74 1.91
CA ASN A 463 -22.42 18.51 1.75
C ASN A 463 -22.73 17.03 1.58
N LYS A 464 -21.91 16.28 0.84
CA LYS A 464 -22.11 14.84 0.66
C LYS A 464 -22.03 14.11 2.00
N VAL A 465 -21.03 14.36 2.83
CA VAL A 465 -20.91 13.72 4.16
C VAL A 465 -22.06 14.13 5.07
N LEU A 466 -22.34 15.44 5.17
CA LEU A 466 -23.38 15.98 6.05
C LEU A 466 -24.80 15.49 5.70
N ASN A 467 -25.06 15.20 4.44
CA ASN A 467 -26.38 14.76 3.97
C ASN A 467 -26.50 13.24 3.85
N TYR A 468 -25.41 12.48 3.95
CA TYR A 468 -25.45 11.03 3.78
C TYR A 468 -25.89 10.31 5.06
N ASN A 469 -25.43 10.78 6.21
CA ASN A 469 -25.76 10.20 7.50
C ASN A 469 -26.02 11.31 8.54
N ASP A 470 -26.31 10.89 9.75
CA ASP A 470 -26.58 11.71 10.91
C ASP A 470 -25.29 12.29 11.52
N THR A 471 -24.48 12.98 10.70
CA THR A 471 -23.38 13.79 11.21
C THR A 471 -23.97 14.90 12.08
N ARG A 472 -23.51 15.01 13.33
CA ARG A 472 -24.07 15.95 14.32
C ARG A 472 -23.12 17.10 14.63
N ILE A 473 -21.82 16.89 14.47
CA ILE A 473 -20.79 17.87 14.86
C ILE A 473 -19.79 18.03 13.73
N ILE A 474 -19.34 19.26 13.53
CA ILE A 474 -18.21 19.58 12.67
C ILE A 474 -17.06 20.10 13.53
N LEU A 475 -15.87 19.57 13.30
CA LEU A 475 -14.62 20.10 13.82
C LEU A 475 -13.80 20.69 12.67
N THR A 476 -13.20 21.85 12.88
CA THR A 476 -12.12 22.32 11.99
C THR A 476 -10.81 22.22 12.73
N PHE A 477 -9.78 21.68 12.09
CA PHE A 477 -8.47 21.49 12.69
C PHE A 477 -7.38 22.25 11.93
N GLY A 478 -6.95 23.38 12.50
CA GLY A 478 -5.98 24.30 11.90
C GLY A 478 -6.62 25.57 11.31
N SER A 479 -5.81 26.63 11.20
CA SER A 479 -6.28 27.93 10.73
C SER A 479 -6.81 27.92 9.30
N LEU A 480 -6.24 27.10 8.41
CA LEU A 480 -6.71 27.05 7.02
C LEU A 480 -8.00 26.22 6.91
N ALA A 481 -8.20 25.22 7.77
CA ALA A 481 -9.45 24.48 7.87
C ALA A 481 -10.59 25.34 8.39
N LYS A 482 -10.35 26.13 9.44
CA LYS A 482 -11.31 27.14 9.90
C LYS A 482 -11.67 28.09 8.76
N TYR A 483 -10.67 28.65 8.09
CA TYR A 483 -10.87 29.56 6.97
C TYR A 483 -11.68 28.92 5.83
N ALA A 484 -11.29 27.72 5.39
CA ALA A 484 -11.97 27.00 4.31
C ALA A 484 -13.44 26.72 4.66
N TRP A 485 -13.72 26.34 5.90
CA TRP A 485 -15.10 26.16 6.38
C TRP A 485 -15.93 27.44 6.24
N GLU A 486 -15.40 28.57 6.71
CA GLU A 486 -16.06 29.88 6.60
C GLU A 486 -16.29 30.29 5.13
N GLN A 487 -15.37 29.97 4.22
CA GLN A 487 -15.49 30.29 2.79
C GLN A 487 -16.48 29.41 2.03
N MET A 488 -16.70 28.16 2.42
CA MET A 488 -17.64 27.28 1.71
C MET A 488 -19.10 27.69 1.92
N ASN A 489 -19.39 28.48 2.97
CA ASN A 489 -20.74 28.90 3.35
C ASN A 489 -21.75 27.73 3.36
N VAL A 490 -21.33 26.58 3.93
CA VAL A 490 -22.16 25.38 4.01
C VAL A 490 -23.37 25.68 4.89
N ASN A 491 -24.58 25.59 4.32
CA ASN A 491 -25.82 25.81 5.06
C ASN A 491 -26.09 24.63 6.02
N THR A 492 -25.72 24.79 7.28
CA THR A 492 -25.93 23.78 8.33
C THR A 492 -26.18 24.44 9.68
N SER A 493 -27.13 23.90 10.45
CA SER A 493 -27.38 24.29 11.84
C SER A 493 -26.52 23.53 12.85
N ARG A 494 -25.71 22.57 12.38
CA ARG A 494 -24.85 21.74 13.22
C ARG A 494 -23.76 22.59 13.87
N PRO A 495 -23.43 22.35 15.15
CA PRO A 495 -22.35 23.05 15.83
C PRO A 495 -20.99 22.80 15.14
N VAL A 496 -20.21 23.88 15.03
CA VAL A 496 -18.85 23.87 14.50
C VAL A 496 -17.91 24.26 15.63
N ILE A 497 -16.93 23.42 15.93
CA ILE A 497 -15.89 23.69 16.94
C ILE A 497 -14.57 23.83 16.23
N HIS A 498 -13.89 24.96 16.47
CA HIS A 498 -12.60 25.26 15.86
C HIS A 498 -11.47 24.87 16.80
N LEU A 499 -10.60 23.99 16.32
CA LEU A 499 -9.39 23.54 17.00
C LEU A 499 -8.17 24.10 16.28
N LYS A 500 -7.21 24.62 17.03
CA LYS A 500 -5.88 24.96 16.52
C LYS A 500 -5.16 23.73 16.00
N SER A 501 -4.32 23.91 14.98
CA SER A 501 -3.28 22.95 14.61
C SER A 501 -2.39 22.68 15.82
N TRP A 502 -1.93 21.43 15.97
CA TRP A 502 -1.12 21.05 17.13
C TRP A 502 0.24 21.78 17.19
N SER A 503 0.75 22.26 16.05
CA SER A 503 1.99 23.04 16.00
C SER A 503 1.81 24.51 16.42
N GLN A 504 0.57 24.98 16.62
CA GLN A 504 0.29 26.33 17.07
C GLN A 504 0.47 26.48 18.58
N SER A 505 0.80 27.69 19.02
CA SER A 505 0.92 28.01 20.44
C SER A 505 -0.40 27.80 21.18
N ALA A 506 -0.28 27.25 22.40
CA ALA A 506 -1.40 26.90 23.28
C ALA A 506 -2.41 25.90 22.68
N ALA A 507 -2.02 25.08 21.70
CA ALA A 507 -2.90 24.07 21.11
C ALA A 507 -3.51 23.09 22.14
N LYS A 508 -2.75 22.69 23.17
CA LYS A 508 -3.24 21.83 24.26
C LYS A 508 -4.44 22.45 24.99
N ALA A 509 -4.30 23.68 25.47
CA ALA A 509 -5.37 24.39 26.19
C ALA A 509 -6.59 24.66 25.29
N ASP A 510 -6.34 24.98 24.02
CA ASP A 510 -7.38 25.15 23.00
C ASP A 510 -8.19 23.86 22.79
N TRP A 511 -7.52 22.72 22.68
CA TRP A 511 -8.18 21.43 22.57
C TRP A 511 -8.93 21.03 23.84
N GLN A 512 -8.41 21.31 25.02
CA GLN A 512 -9.15 21.09 26.29
C GLN A 512 -10.45 21.90 26.32
N THR A 513 -10.40 23.14 25.83
CA THR A 513 -11.61 23.98 25.65
C THR A 513 -12.56 23.39 24.63
N GLY A 514 -12.04 22.89 23.49
CA GLY A 514 -12.84 22.19 22.48
C GLY A 514 -13.52 20.92 23.01
N LEU A 515 -12.84 20.18 23.89
CA LEU A 515 -13.39 18.99 24.54
C LEU A 515 -14.55 19.35 25.49
N GLN A 516 -14.42 20.44 26.25
CA GLN A 516 -15.50 20.97 27.09
C GLN A 516 -16.70 21.43 26.23
N GLN A 517 -16.45 22.06 25.08
CA GLN A 517 -17.53 22.41 24.14
C GLN A 517 -18.25 21.17 23.62
N LEU A 518 -17.51 20.11 23.25
CA LEU A 518 -18.09 18.82 22.85
C LEU A 518 -18.93 18.18 23.95
N GLN A 519 -18.51 18.28 25.21
CA GLN A 519 -19.25 17.75 26.36
C GLN A 519 -20.67 18.32 26.47
N GLN A 520 -20.87 19.56 26.00
CA GLN A 520 -22.16 20.25 26.00
C GLN A 520 -23.02 19.93 24.77
N LYS A 521 -22.56 19.12 23.82
CA LYS A 521 -23.28 18.78 22.58
C LYS A 521 -23.88 17.38 22.61
N ILE A 522 -24.99 17.22 21.89
CA ILE A 522 -25.66 15.94 21.70
C ILE A 522 -25.18 15.33 20.38
N TYR A 523 -24.55 14.17 20.49
CA TYR A 523 -24.08 13.36 19.36
C TYR A 523 -23.93 11.91 19.80
N GLY A 524 -24.00 10.99 18.83
CA GLY A 524 -23.75 9.57 19.06
C GLY A 524 -22.29 9.32 19.42
N LYS A 525 -22.06 8.55 20.49
CA LYS A 525 -20.74 8.17 20.98
C LYS A 525 -20.58 6.66 20.78
N ASP A 526 -19.38 6.25 20.41
CA ASP A 526 -19.05 4.83 20.22
C ASP A 526 -18.79 4.14 21.57
N LYS A 527 -18.39 4.93 22.57
CA LYS A 527 -18.13 4.47 23.94
C LYS A 527 -18.36 5.59 24.95
N THR A 528 -18.30 5.23 26.24
CA THR A 528 -18.31 6.22 27.33
C THR A 528 -17.11 7.16 27.22
N PRO A 529 -17.34 8.49 27.14
CA PRO A 529 -16.28 9.49 27.08
C PRO A 529 -15.58 9.64 28.44
N THR A 530 -14.29 9.95 28.42
CA THR A 530 -13.53 10.29 29.65
C THR A 530 -13.52 11.79 29.91
N TRP A 531 -13.70 12.60 28.86
CA TRP A 531 -13.57 14.07 28.89
C TRP A 531 -12.24 14.58 29.44
N GLN A 532 -11.21 13.73 29.43
CA GLN A 532 -9.87 14.03 29.89
C GLN A 532 -8.90 13.84 28.73
N TYR A 533 -8.14 14.89 28.41
CA TYR A 533 -7.11 14.91 27.37
C TYR A 533 -6.00 15.86 27.80
N ASP A 534 -4.76 15.38 27.76
CA ASP A 534 -3.58 16.13 28.23
C ASP A 534 -2.52 16.32 27.14
N GLY A 535 -2.87 16.02 25.89
CA GLY A 535 -1.93 16.12 24.77
C GLY A 535 -1.19 14.82 24.49
N GLU A 536 -1.62 13.71 25.06
CA GLU A 536 -1.05 12.39 24.80
C GLU A 536 -1.23 11.96 23.33
N ARG A 537 -0.40 11.02 22.91
CA ARG A 537 -0.55 10.32 21.63
C ARG A 537 -1.27 9.01 21.86
N VAL A 538 -2.09 8.61 20.90
CA VAL A 538 -2.46 7.21 20.71
C VAL A 538 -2.21 6.83 19.26
N GLN A 539 -1.84 5.59 19.01
CA GLN A 539 -1.67 5.08 17.65
C GLN A 539 -2.97 5.21 16.84
N ILE A 540 -2.82 5.46 15.53
CA ILE A 540 -3.94 5.41 14.60
C ILE A 540 -4.52 3.99 14.62
N PRO A 541 -5.86 3.84 14.72
CA PRO A 541 -6.48 2.52 14.72
C PRO A 541 -6.21 1.78 13.42
N ARG A 542 -6.08 0.44 13.48
CA ARG A 542 -5.79 -0.36 12.28
C ARG A 542 -6.91 -0.20 11.24
N TYR A 543 -8.16 -0.15 11.68
CA TYR A 543 -9.33 0.04 10.82
C TYR A 543 -9.36 1.40 10.11
N ASP A 544 -8.46 2.33 10.41
CA ASP A 544 -8.30 3.59 9.70
C ASP A 544 -7.11 3.60 8.73
N LEU A 545 -6.39 2.48 8.63
CA LEU A 545 -5.23 2.30 7.76
C LEU A 545 -5.50 1.16 6.75
N PRO A 546 -5.09 1.30 5.48
CA PRO A 546 -5.26 0.23 4.52
C PRO A 546 -4.57 -1.07 4.90
N TYR A 547 -5.05 -2.18 4.35
CA TYR A 547 -4.39 -3.47 4.50
C TYR A 547 -2.92 -3.42 4.04
N GLY A 548 -2.03 -3.90 4.92
CA GLY A 548 -0.58 -3.91 4.74
C GLY A 548 0.14 -2.72 5.37
N VAL A 549 -0.56 -1.63 5.72
CA VAL A 549 0.03 -0.54 6.50
C VAL A 549 0.34 -1.03 7.92
N LEU A 550 1.59 -0.83 8.34
CA LEU A 550 2.16 -1.40 9.56
C LEU A 550 1.78 -0.58 10.79
N ARG A 551 1.79 -1.18 11.99
CA ARG A 551 1.36 -0.46 13.20
C ARG A 551 2.24 0.74 13.47
N TRP A 552 3.55 0.59 13.30
CA TRP A 552 4.49 1.68 13.54
C TRP A 552 4.27 2.87 12.59
N GLN A 553 3.65 2.64 11.42
CA GLN A 553 3.36 3.68 10.43
C GLN A 553 2.23 4.61 10.89
N GLY A 554 1.41 4.17 11.86
CA GLY A 554 0.40 4.97 12.54
C GLY A 554 0.77 5.38 13.96
N SER A 555 2.05 5.25 14.37
CA SER A 555 2.50 5.56 15.73
C SER A 555 3.86 6.28 15.75
N GLY A 556 4.34 6.65 16.94
CA GLY A 556 5.69 7.20 17.13
C GLY A 556 5.92 8.62 16.61
N GLY A 557 4.85 9.38 16.33
CA GLY A 557 4.93 10.76 15.82
C GLY A 557 5.19 10.84 14.32
N ASP A 558 5.64 12.01 13.83
CA ASP A 558 5.89 12.23 12.39
C ASP A 558 7.10 11.43 11.92
N ARG A 559 6.91 10.59 10.89
CA ARG A 559 7.90 9.64 10.38
C ARG A 559 8.47 10.05 9.02
N SER A 560 7.95 11.09 8.40
CA SER A 560 8.28 11.40 7.02
C SER A 560 8.67 12.85 6.78
N GLN A 561 9.53 13.06 5.80
CA GLN A 561 10.09 14.37 5.48
C GLN A 561 10.21 14.58 3.98
N ARG A 562 9.96 15.81 3.55
CA ARG A 562 10.35 16.30 2.23
C ARG A 562 11.79 16.82 2.28
N ALA A 563 12.58 16.55 1.26
CA ALA A 563 13.97 17.02 1.22
C ALA A 563 14.02 18.54 0.98
N LYS A 564 15.03 19.19 1.56
CA LYS A 564 15.53 20.50 1.11
C LYS A 564 16.75 20.32 0.23
N LYS A 565 16.98 21.27 -0.67
CA LYS A 565 18.22 21.41 -1.44
C LYS A 565 19.26 22.13 -0.58
N SER A 566 20.51 22.12 -1.03
CA SER A 566 21.62 22.85 -0.38
C SER A 566 21.35 24.34 -0.18
N ASN A 567 20.55 24.96 -1.05
CA ASN A 567 20.14 26.36 -0.94
C ASN A 567 18.95 26.60 0.02
N GLY A 568 18.57 25.60 0.82
CA GLY A 568 17.47 25.68 1.79
C GLY A 568 16.06 25.60 1.19
N LYS A 569 15.91 25.66 -0.14
CA LYS A 569 14.59 25.53 -0.80
C LYS A 569 14.11 24.08 -0.75
N TRP A 570 12.81 23.88 -0.58
CA TRP A 570 12.20 22.56 -0.65
C TRP A 570 12.38 21.92 -2.02
N SER A 571 12.80 20.66 -2.07
CA SER A 571 12.86 19.92 -3.32
C SER A 571 11.44 19.47 -3.68
N PRO A 572 10.97 19.70 -4.91
CA PRO A 572 9.66 19.19 -5.37
C PRO A 572 9.68 17.68 -5.59
N TYR A 573 10.85 17.04 -5.50
CA TYR A 573 11.07 15.72 -6.05
C TYR A 573 11.26 14.61 -5.03
N TYR A 574 11.68 14.88 -3.80
CA TYR A 574 12.15 13.84 -2.88
C TYR A 574 11.46 13.90 -1.52
N TYR A 575 10.98 12.74 -1.10
CA TYR A 575 10.40 12.48 0.22
C TYR A 575 11.07 11.25 0.81
N LYS A 576 11.13 11.17 2.13
CA LYS A 576 11.74 10.03 2.82
C LYS A 576 10.87 9.64 4.01
N TRP A 577 10.72 8.34 4.19
CA TRP A 577 10.00 7.75 5.32
C TRP A 577 10.96 6.94 6.19
N PHE A 578 10.87 7.13 7.50
CA PHE A 578 11.76 6.55 8.49
C PHE A 578 11.02 5.60 9.41
N VAL A 579 11.60 4.42 9.61
CA VAL A 579 11.24 3.50 10.69
C VAL A 579 11.68 4.13 12.01
N PRO A 580 10.83 4.16 13.06
CA PRO A 580 11.23 4.70 14.35
C PRO A 580 12.32 3.85 15.01
N ASP A 581 13.17 4.47 15.84
CA ASP A 581 14.33 3.81 16.46
C ASP A 581 13.92 2.58 17.27
N TRP A 582 12.89 2.72 18.10
CA TRP A 582 12.40 1.62 18.93
C TRP A 582 11.91 0.42 18.11
N VAL A 583 11.46 0.61 16.87
CA VAL A 583 11.17 -0.51 15.95
C VAL A 583 12.45 -1.00 15.34
N TYR A 584 13.27 -0.11 14.78
CA TYR A 584 14.51 -0.48 14.10
C TYR A 584 15.45 -1.32 14.98
N ASP A 585 15.46 -1.07 16.28
CA ASP A 585 16.31 -1.75 17.27
C ASP A 585 15.67 -3.03 17.85
N LEU A 586 14.44 -3.39 17.46
CA LEU A 586 13.78 -4.61 17.92
C LEU A 586 14.61 -5.84 17.60
N GLN A 587 14.79 -6.71 18.58
CA GLN A 587 15.35 -8.03 18.37
C GLN A 587 14.29 -8.96 17.76
N PRO A 588 14.69 -10.01 17.03
CA PRO A 588 13.76 -11.06 16.61
C PRO A 588 13.25 -11.81 17.83
N GLU A 589 11.95 -12.11 17.87
CA GLU A 589 11.39 -13.01 18.88
C GLU A 589 11.96 -14.43 18.70
N PRO A 590 12.03 -15.22 19.78
CA PRO A 590 12.30 -16.65 19.69
C PRO A 590 11.33 -17.35 18.74
N ILE A 591 11.81 -18.38 18.04
CA ILE A 591 10.92 -19.23 17.25
C ILE A 591 10.08 -20.12 18.15
N SER A 592 8.86 -20.41 17.72
CA SER A 592 7.95 -21.32 18.44
C SER A 592 8.51 -22.75 18.48
N SER A 593 8.00 -23.58 19.39
CA SER A 593 8.38 -25.01 19.45
C SER A 593 8.07 -25.76 18.14
N SER A 594 6.99 -25.39 17.46
CA SER A 594 6.64 -25.98 16.15
C SER A 594 7.65 -25.58 15.08
N GLU A 595 8.02 -24.31 14.99
CA GLU A 595 9.04 -23.85 14.04
C GLU A 595 10.42 -24.44 14.35
N GLN A 596 10.75 -24.60 15.63
CA GLN A 596 11.99 -25.24 16.06
C GLN A 596 12.05 -26.70 15.62
N ALA A 597 10.97 -27.47 15.78
CA ALA A 597 10.89 -28.85 15.32
C ALA A 597 11.01 -28.96 13.79
N ASP A 598 10.39 -28.02 13.06
CA ASP A 598 10.50 -27.94 11.60
C ASP A 598 11.94 -27.69 11.14
N ILE A 599 12.68 -26.82 11.83
CA ILE A 599 14.05 -26.41 11.49
C ILE A 599 15.10 -27.43 11.95
N GLN A 600 14.84 -28.25 12.98
CA GLN A 600 15.75 -29.34 13.37
C GLN A 600 16.01 -30.36 12.24
N ASN A 601 15.17 -30.36 11.20
CA ASN A 601 15.31 -31.16 10.00
C ASN A 601 16.10 -30.47 8.87
N LEU A 602 16.89 -29.43 9.20
CA LEU A 602 17.86 -28.86 8.25
C LEU A 602 18.88 -29.95 7.84
N PRO A 603 19.13 -30.15 6.54
CA PRO A 603 20.03 -31.17 6.02
C PRO A 603 21.51 -30.89 6.30
#